data_AF-A0A838SBT8-F1
#
_entry.id   AF-A0A838SBT8-F1
#
_cell.length_a   1.000
_cell.length_b   1.000
_cell.length_c   1.000
_cell.angle_alpha   90.00
_cell.angle_beta   90.00
_cell.angle_gamma   90.00
#
_symmetry.space_group_name_H-M   'P 1'
#
loop_
_entity.id
_entity.type
_entity.pdbx_description
1 polymer ?
#
loop_
_entity_poly.entity_id
_entity_poly.type
_entity_poly.pdbx_seq_one_letter_code
_entity_poly.pdbx_strand_id
1 'polypeptide(L)' 'MSTESENDEMRKEYDFSLGVRGKYAKAYHQGSNVVVLAPDVAERFPNSESVNQALRSLANLMDGKHQPQ' A
#
# COMPACT_ATOMS: atom_id res chain seq x y z
N MET A 1 -24.67 20.23 36.87
CA MET A 1 -23.26 19.91 37.19
C MET A 1 -23.22 18.42 37.45
N SER A 2 -22.30 17.71 36.78
CA SER A 2 -21.92 16.28 36.99
C SER A 2 -22.88 15.26 36.34
N THR A 3 -22.47 14.27 35.53
CA THR A 3 -21.14 13.73 35.15
C THR A 3 -21.21 13.04 33.78
N GLU A 4 -20.45 13.52 32.79
CA GLU A 4 -20.09 12.76 31.58
C GLU A 4 -18.83 11.94 31.88
N SER A 5 -18.92 10.69 32.35
CA SER A 5 -17.71 9.83 32.43
C SER A 5 -17.93 8.32 32.70
N GLU A 6 -19.09 7.73 32.41
CA GLU A 6 -19.30 6.29 32.75
C GLU A 6 -19.08 5.30 31.59
N ASN A 7 -18.76 5.75 30.38
CA ASN A 7 -18.61 4.87 29.21
C ASN A 7 -17.32 5.10 28.41
N ASP A 8 -16.22 5.45 29.09
CA ASP A 8 -14.90 5.63 28.47
C ASP A 8 -13.87 4.60 28.99
N GLU A 9 -14.35 3.44 29.48
CA GLU A 9 -13.48 2.33 29.87
C GLU A 9 -13.16 1.42 28.69
N MET A 10 -11.86 1.16 28.48
CA MET A 10 -11.41 0.18 27.49
C MET A 10 -11.94 -1.22 27.81
N ARG A 11 -12.41 -1.92 26.77
CA ARG A 11 -12.91 -3.29 26.88
C ARG A 11 -11.81 -4.24 27.37
N LYS A 12 -12.18 -5.22 28.20
CA LYS A 12 -11.26 -6.18 28.84
C LYS A 12 -10.49 -7.04 27.84
N GLU A 13 -11.05 -7.23 26.65
CA GLU A 13 -10.48 -8.02 25.56
C GLU A 13 -9.33 -7.29 24.83
N TYR A 14 -9.15 -5.99 25.07
CA TYR A 14 -8.10 -5.22 24.41
C TYR A 14 -6.81 -5.20 25.24
N ASP A 15 -5.75 -5.80 24.71
CA ASP A 15 -4.39 -5.66 25.22
C ASP A 15 -3.57 -4.72 24.31
N PHE A 16 -3.39 -3.48 24.77
CA PHE A 16 -2.56 -2.47 24.11
C PHE A 16 -1.14 -2.38 24.71
N SER A 17 -0.73 -3.30 25.58
CA SER A 17 0.60 -3.27 26.23
C SER A 17 1.77 -3.31 25.23
N LEU A 18 1.54 -3.88 24.04
CA LEU A 18 2.50 -3.97 22.94
C LEU A 18 2.41 -2.80 21.94
N GLY A 19 1.60 -1.78 22.23
CA GLY A 19 1.39 -0.63 21.36
C GLY A 19 2.66 0.22 21.21
N VAL A 20 3.12 0.43 19.97
CA VAL A 20 4.24 1.33 19.65
C VAL A 20 3.71 2.56 18.92
N ARG A 21 3.91 3.75 19.51
CA ARG A 21 3.49 5.02 18.89
C ARG A 21 4.16 5.19 17.52
N GLY A 22 3.34 5.43 16.50
CA GLY A 22 3.85 5.69 15.15
C GLY A 22 4.44 4.48 14.42
N LYS A 23 4.14 3.24 14.85
CA LYS A 23 4.63 1.99 14.22
C LYS A 23 4.50 1.97 12.69
N TYR A 24 3.46 2.59 12.14
CA TYR A 24 3.20 2.67 10.70
C TYR A 24 3.25 4.10 10.15
N ALA A 25 3.61 5.10 10.96
CA ALA A 25 3.63 6.51 10.53
C ALA A 25 4.59 6.72 9.36
N LYS A 26 5.76 6.07 9.40
CA LYS A 26 6.74 6.12 8.31
C LYS A 26 6.20 5.50 7.01
N ALA A 27 5.53 4.36 7.08
CA ALA A 27 4.93 3.70 5.92
C ALA A 27 3.78 4.52 5.33
N TYR A 28 2.99 5.18 6.19
CA TYR A 28 1.95 6.10 5.76
C TYR A 28 2.52 7.33 5.02
N HIS A 29 3.60 7.93 5.53
CA HIS A 29 4.26 9.07 4.89
C HIS A 29 4.96 8.73 3.56
N GLN A 30 5.34 7.47 3.35
CA GLN A 30 5.90 6.99 2.08
C GLN A 30 4.84 6.88 0.97
N GLY A 31 3.57 7.15 1.29
CA GLY A 31 2.44 6.99 0.38
C GLY A 31 1.96 5.54 0.33
N SER A 32 0.72 5.36 -0.12
CA SER A 32 0.21 4.03 -0.42
C SER A 32 0.97 3.46 -1.61
N ASN A 33 1.43 2.21 -1.53
CA ASN A 33 2.03 1.50 -2.66
C ASN A 33 0.97 1.04 -3.70
N VAL A 34 -0.18 1.72 -3.75
CA VAL A 34 -1.33 1.42 -4.61
C VAL A 34 -1.38 2.47 -5.71
N VAL A 35 -1.17 2.01 -6.95
CA VAL A 35 -1.29 2.83 -8.15
C VAL A 35 -2.59 2.44 -8.85
N VAL A 36 -3.46 3.42 -9.07
CA VAL A 36 -4.70 3.23 -9.83
C VAL A 36 -4.41 3.48 -11.30
N LEU A 37 -4.71 2.49 -12.15
CA LEU A 37 -4.59 2.63 -13.59
C LEU A 37 -5.78 3.41 -14.15
N ALA A 38 -5.56 4.11 -15.26
CA ALA A 38 -6.66 4.66 -16.04
C ALA A 38 -7.58 3.51 -16.56
N PRO A 39 -8.90 3.73 -16.69
CA PRO A 39 -9.84 2.67 -17.05
C PRO A 39 -9.49 1.91 -18.33
N ASP A 40 -9.09 2.64 -19.37
CA ASP A 40 -8.67 2.10 -20.67
C ASP A 40 -7.41 1.23 -20.57
N VAL A 41 -6.47 1.59 -19.68
CA VAL A 41 -5.27 0.79 -19.42
C VAL A 41 -5.64 -0.46 -18.62
N ALA A 42 -6.51 -0.33 -17.61
CA ALA A 42 -6.97 -1.46 -16.80
C ALA A 42 -7.74 -2.50 -17.64
N GLU A 43 -8.53 -2.07 -18.63
CA GLU A 43 -9.20 -2.97 -19.58
C GLU A 43 -8.22 -3.84 -20.37
N ARG A 44 -7.00 -3.35 -20.60
CA ARG A 44 -5.98 -4.08 -21.36
C ARG A 44 -5.17 -5.06 -20.52
N PHE A 45 -5.11 -4.87 -19.20
CA PHE A 45 -4.30 -5.67 -18.29
C PHE A 45 -5.17 -6.36 -17.23
N PRO A 46 -5.36 -7.69 -17.29
CA PRO A 46 -6.27 -8.41 -16.40
C PRO A 46 -5.81 -8.45 -14.94
N ASN A 47 -4.52 -8.26 -14.66
CA ASN A 47 -3.97 -8.28 -13.30
C ASN A 47 -2.63 -7.54 -13.18
N SER A 48 -2.17 -7.34 -11.94
CA SER A 48 -0.90 -6.68 -11.63
C SER A 48 0.33 -7.39 -12.19
N GLU A 49 0.30 -8.72 -12.33
CA GLU A 49 1.41 -9.49 -12.91
C GLU A 49 1.65 -9.08 -14.37
N SER A 50 0.59 -9.03 -15.19
CA SER A 50 0.66 -8.61 -16.59
C SER A 50 1.18 -7.17 -16.77
N VAL A 51 0.75 -6.24 -15.91
CA VAL A 51 1.24 -4.86 -15.91
C VAL A 51 2.73 -4.82 -15.59
N ASN A 52 3.13 -5.50 -14.52
CA ASN A 52 4.52 -5.51 -14.06
C ASN A 52 5.45 -6.14 -15.08
N GLN A 53 5.01 -7.19 -15.77
CA GLN A 53 5.78 -7.82 -16.85
C GLN A 53 6.01 -6.84 -18.01
N ALA A 54 4.96 -6.14 -18.46
CA ALA A 54 5.06 -5.15 -19.54
C ALA A 54 6.03 -4.01 -19.18
N LEU A 55 5.90 -3.45 -17.97
CA LEU A 55 6.77 -2.36 -17.50
C LEU A 55 8.23 -2.78 -17.36
N ARG A 56 8.50 -4.02 -16.91
CA ARG A 56 9.87 -4.57 -16.84
C ARG A 56 10.48 -4.77 -18.21
N SER A 57 9.69 -5.28 -19.17
CA SER A 57 10.15 -5.41 -20.55
C SER A 57 10.48 -4.05 -21.16
N LEU A 58 9.64 -3.03 -20.91
CA LEU A 58 9.91 -1.67 -21.33
C LEU A 58 11.19 -1.10 -20.69
N ALA A 59 11.36 -1.31 -19.38
CA ALA A 59 12.57 -0.90 -18.68
C ALA A 59 13.82 -1.56 -19.26
N ASN A 60 13.80 -2.86 -19.56
CA ASN A 60 14.93 -3.56 -20.18
C ASN A 60 15.29 -3.00 -21.57
N LEU A 61 14.28 -2.62 -22.37
CA LEU A 61 14.49 -1.98 -23.67
C LEU A 61 15.12 -0.59 -23.51
N MET A 62 14.67 0.18 -22.53
CA MET A 62 15.18 1.52 -22.22
C MET A 62 16.59 1.48 -21.61
N ASP A 63 16.88 0.49 -20.77
CA ASP A 63 18.17 0.28 -20.10
C ASP A 63 19.26 -0.24 -21.05
N GLY A 64 18.95 -0.41 -22.34
CA GLY A 64 19.94 -0.78 -23.36
C GLY A 64 20.51 -2.18 -23.19
N LYS A 65 19.82 -3.08 -22.46
CA LYS A 65 20.14 -4.51 -22.46
C LYS A 65 19.67 -5.13 -23.76
N HIS A 66 20.32 -4.74 -24.86
CA HIS A 66 20.31 -5.46 -26.11
C HIS A 66 20.91 -6.84 -25.80
N GLN A 67 20.06 -7.84 -25.66
CA GLN A 67 20.50 -9.22 -25.58
C GLN A 67 20.93 -9.58 -27.02
N PRO A 68 22.23 -9.69 -27.31
CA PRO A 68 22.62 -10.20 -28.61
C PRO A 68 22.19 -11.67 -28.69
N GLN A 69 21.76 -12.04 -29.89
CA GLN A 69 21.26 -13.35 -30.31
C GLN A 69 22.16 -14.51 -29.84
#